data_AF-A0A4R2T6U5-F1
#
_entry.id   AF-A0A4R2T6U5-F1
#
_cell.length_a   1.000
_cell.length_b   1.000
_cell.length_c   1.000
_cell.angle_alpha   90.00
_cell.angle_beta   90.00
_cell.angle_gamma   90.00
#
_symmetry.space_group_name_H-M   'P 1'
#
loop_
_entity.id
_entity.type
_entity.pdbx_description
1 polymer ?
#
loop_
_entity_poly.entity_id
_entity_poly.type
_entity_poly.pdbx_seq_one_letter_code
_entity_poly.pdbx_strand_id
1 'polypeptide(L)'
;MKNRDVYLNRRLFLVLGTFIIGSIAWVIFMYNGIYGERGMSQVSVVGISYDSIESLSLLDQIELLEEIEEYNEKTEYILSEYAKRRDALGYFANIKLARFYALNNKVEGSTYYNQAIGLYETKELKYEYAEFLKFNDIEKAAKVLVELLPDMAAIEGLESLGISHEDILDILFTKKQWQTYINYYRQNYGSEFEEIELDKKLKFGIALGNLGRYTEALSILEELNNKIVDNVDFKWWYARSLEELGQVREAKELYKGIG
;
A
#
# COMPACT_ATOMS: atom_id res chain seq x y z
N MET A 1 24.87 26.70 14.72
CA MET A 1 24.92 25.70 15.81
C MET A 1 23.69 24.75 15.80
N LYS A 2 23.20 24.32 14.63
CA LYS A 2 21.91 23.59 14.53
C LYS A 2 21.94 22.31 13.68
N ASN A 3 23.14 21.76 13.42
CA ASN A 3 23.34 20.58 12.55
C ASN A 3 24.01 19.38 13.23
N ARG A 4 24.25 19.42 14.56
CA ARG A 4 24.83 18.27 15.28
C ARG A 4 23.77 17.30 15.83
N ASP A 5 22.55 17.77 16.11
CA ASP A 5 21.54 16.94 16.78
C ASP A 5 20.86 15.93 15.83
N VAL A 6 20.75 16.25 14.55
CA VAL A 6 20.17 15.36 13.54
C VAL A 6 21.09 14.16 13.24
N TYR A 7 22.41 14.33 13.36
CA TYR A 7 23.39 13.26 13.17
C TYR A 7 23.51 12.34 14.38
N LEU A 8 23.26 12.83 15.61
CA LEU A 8 23.27 11.98 16.80
C LEU A 8 22.08 11.01 16.82
N ASN A 9 20.89 11.46 16.44
CA ASN A 9 19.68 10.61 16.47
C ASN A 9 19.69 9.49 15.41
N ARG A 10 20.31 9.70 14.25
CA ARG A 10 20.46 8.64 13.23
C ARG A 10 21.48 7.57 13.63
N ARG A 11 22.52 7.92 14.38
CA ARG A 11 23.48 6.95 14.91
C ARG A 11 22.91 6.16 16.09
N LEU A 12 22.08 6.78 16.94
CA LEU A 12 21.41 6.07 18.03
C LEU A 12 20.45 4.98 17.51
N PHE A 13 19.69 5.26 16.44
CA PHE A 13 18.77 4.29 15.82
C PHE A 13 19.48 3.11 15.15
N LEU A 14 20.65 3.32 14.54
CA LEU A 14 21.46 2.25 13.94
C LEU A 14 22.16 1.37 15.00
N VAL A 15 22.53 1.92 16.15
CA VAL A 15 23.13 1.16 17.25
C VAL A 15 22.08 0.37 18.05
N LEU A 16 20.86 0.89 18.19
CA LEU A 16 19.75 0.18 18.84
C LEU A 16 19.18 -0.95 17.96
N GLY A 17 19.08 -0.75 16.63
CA GLY A 17 18.59 -1.79 15.71
C GLY A 17 19.54 -3.00 15.58
N THR A 18 20.85 -2.78 15.65
CA THR A 18 21.85 -3.87 15.63
C THR A 18 21.90 -4.64 16.95
N PHE A 19 21.59 -4.00 18.09
CA PHE A 19 21.48 -4.68 19.38
C PHE A 19 20.29 -5.65 19.43
N ILE A 20 19.14 -5.30 18.84
CA ILE A 20 17.93 -6.16 18.87
C ILE A 20 18.14 -7.42 18.01
N ILE A 21 18.67 -7.27 16.79
CA ILE A 21 18.97 -8.42 15.90
C ILE A 21 20.09 -9.28 16.48
N GLY A 22 21.12 -8.65 17.05
CA GLY A 22 22.21 -9.35 17.75
C GLY A 22 21.71 -10.14 18.96
N SER A 23 20.76 -9.62 19.73
CA SER A 23 20.18 -10.32 20.88
C SER A 23 19.30 -11.51 20.49
N ILE A 24 18.55 -11.44 19.39
CA ILE A 24 17.77 -12.58 18.88
C ILE A 24 18.70 -13.69 18.37
N ALA A 25 19.73 -13.33 17.60
CA ALA A 25 20.72 -14.30 17.13
C ALA A 25 21.55 -14.92 18.28
N TRP A 26 21.88 -14.14 19.32
CA TRP A 26 22.62 -14.63 20.49
C TRP A 26 21.76 -15.52 21.40
N VAL A 27 20.46 -15.24 21.54
CA VAL A 27 19.50 -16.13 22.21
C VAL A 27 19.34 -17.43 21.43
N ILE A 28 19.22 -17.39 20.10
CA ILE A 28 19.17 -18.60 19.25
C ILE A 28 20.47 -19.41 19.35
N PHE A 29 21.63 -18.74 19.35
CA PHE A 29 22.93 -19.40 19.48
C PHE A 29 23.16 -20.01 20.87
N MET A 30 22.75 -19.33 21.95
CA MET A 30 22.78 -19.87 23.32
C MET A 30 21.77 -21.01 23.51
N TYR A 31 20.59 -20.94 22.88
CA TYR A 31 19.58 -21.99 22.92
C TYR A 31 20.09 -23.26 22.21
N ASN A 32 20.70 -23.10 21.03
CA ASN A 32 21.28 -24.22 20.30
C ASN A 32 22.58 -24.76 20.92
N GLY A 33 23.33 -23.93 21.68
CA GLY A 33 24.57 -24.34 22.35
C GLY A 33 24.37 -25.02 23.71
N ILE A 34 23.25 -24.77 24.40
CA ILE A 34 22.97 -25.32 25.75
C ILE A 34 22.02 -26.52 25.71
N TYR A 35 21.19 -26.68 24.66
CA TYR A 35 20.25 -27.79 24.51
C TYR A 35 20.67 -28.83 23.46
N GLY A 36 21.96 -29.04 23.28
CA GLY A 36 22.46 -30.26 22.66
C GLY A 36 22.00 -31.47 23.48
N GLU A 37 21.15 -32.30 22.88
CA GLU A 37 20.66 -33.58 23.43
C GLU A 37 19.53 -33.54 24.48
N ARG A 38 18.46 -32.78 24.23
CA ARG A 38 17.13 -33.26 24.63
C ARG A 38 16.41 -33.76 23.39
N GLY A 39 16.10 -35.06 23.37
CA GLY A 39 15.37 -35.71 22.28
C GLY A 39 14.07 -34.99 22.00
N MET A 40 14.09 -34.11 21.00
CA MET A 40 12.91 -33.52 20.41
C MET A 40 12.36 -34.56 19.44
N SER A 41 11.15 -35.02 19.72
CA SER A 41 10.35 -35.78 18.77
C SER A 41 10.12 -34.89 17.54
N GLN A 42 10.76 -35.20 16.42
CA GLN A 42 10.49 -34.52 15.15
C GLN A 42 9.00 -34.66 14.81
N VAL A 43 8.24 -33.56 14.89
CA VAL A 43 6.80 -33.53 14.61
C VAL A 43 6.62 -33.45 13.09
N SER A 44 6.85 -34.56 12.40
CA SER A 44 6.69 -34.61 10.94
C SER A 44 5.21 -34.60 10.53
N VAL A 45 4.90 -33.90 9.44
CA VAL A 45 3.58 -33.92 8.78
C VAL A 45 3.09 -35.36 8.54
N VAL A 46 3.99 -36.32 8.32
CA VAL A 46 3.67 -37.73 8.07
C VAL A 46 3.10 -38.44 9.31
N GLY A 47 3.54 -38.08 10.53
CA GLY A 47 3.20 -38.78 11.78
C GLY A 47 1.95 -38.29 12.51
N ILE A 48 1.37 -37.15 12.13
CA ILE A 48 0.26 -36.53 12.89
C ILE A 48 -1.08 -37.12 12.47
N SER A 49 -1.87 -37.59 13.44
CA SER A 49 -3.28 -37.96 13.25
C SER A 49 -4.15 -36.71 13.29
N TYR A 50 -5.25 -36.69 12.51
CA TYR A 50 -6.19 -35.57 12.48
C TYR A 50 -6.70 -35.18 13.89
N ASP A 51 -6.92 -36.18 14.77
CA ASP A 51 -7.42 -35.97 16.14
C ASP A 51 -6.38 -35.39 17.12
N SER A 52 -5.11 -35.34 16.75
CA SER A 52 -4.01 -34.89 17.64
C SER A 52 -3.63 -33.42 17.48
N ILE A 53 -4.14 -32.73 16.47
CA ILE A 53 -3.71 -31.36 16.10
C ILE A 53 -3.99 -30.36 17.24
N GLU A 54 -5.18 -30.43 17.86
CA GLU A 54 -5.56 -29.54 18.96
C GLU A 54 -4.77 -29.80 20.26
N SER A 55 -4.16 -30.98 20.38
CA SER A 55 -3.38 -31.38 21.56
C SER A 55 -1.91 -30.96 21.51
N LEU A 56 -1.44 -30.47 20.36
CA LEU A 56 -0.07 -29.98 20.18
C LEU A 56 0.17 -28.71 20.99
N SER A 57 1.40 -28.53 21.50
CA SER A 57 1.77 -27.26 22.10
C SER A 57 1.85 -26.15 21.03
N LEU A 58 1.72 -24.88 21.40
CA LEU A 58 1.80 -23.78 20.44
C LEU A 58 3.12 -23.79 19.66
N LEU A 59 4.22 -24.20 20.29
CA LEU A 59 5.53 -24.30 19.63
C LEU A 59 5.51 -25.38 18.54
N ASP A 60 4.96 -26.56 18.85
CA ASP A 60 4.84 -27.66 17.89
C ASP A 60 3.88 -27.30 16.74
N GLN A 61 2.84 -26.51 17.02
CA GLN A 61 1.91 -26.01 15.98
C GLN A 61 2.61 -25.04 15.02
N ILE A 62 3.52 -24.20 15.52
CA ILE A 62 4.30 -23.28 14.70
C ILE A 62 5.33 -24.06 13.87
N GLU A 63 6.06 -24.99 14.48
CA GLU A 63 7.04 -25.85 13.79
C GLU A 63 6.35 -26.62 12.65
N LEU A 64 5.18 -27.19 12.92
CA LEU A 64 4.38 -27.86 11.90
C LEU A 64 3.98 -26.93 10.73
N LEU A 65 3.56 -25.69 11.01
CA LEU A 65 3.25 -24.73 9.96
C LEU A 65 4.47 -24.40 9.08
N GLU A 66 5.64 -24.30 9.69
CA GLU A 66 6.90 -24.05 9.00
C GLU A 66 7.26 -25.22 8.08
N GLU A 67 7.11 -26.47 8.55
CA GLU A 67 7.40 -27.68 7.79
C GLU A 67 6.47 -27.95 6.59
N ILE A 68 5.25 -27.38 6.58
CA ILE A 68 4.28 -27.60 5.48
C ILE A 68 4.74 -26.85 4.22
N GLU A 69 5.54 -27.48 3.37
CA GLU A 69 5.99 -26.88 2.11
C GLU A 69 5.08 -27.22 0.92
N GLU A 70 4.40 -28.36 0.97
CA GLU A 70 3.63 -28.89 -0.15
C GLU A 70 2.12 -28.92 0.12
N TYR A 71 1.36 -28.67 -0.94
CA TYR A 71 -0.10 -28.79 -0.93
C TYR A 71 -0.52 -30.25 -1.15
N ASN A 72 -1.27 -30.79 -0.18
CA ASN A 72 -2.01 -32.05 -0.29
C ASN A 72 -3.23 -32.02 0.65
N GLU A 73 -4.10 -33.02 0.57
CA GLU A 73 -5.34 -33.06 1.36
C GLU A 73 -5.08 -32.98 2.88
N LYS A 74 -3.99 -33.60 3.36
CA LYS A 74 -3.64 -33.59 4.78
C LYS A 74 -3.16 -32.20 5.23
N THR A 75 -2.28 -31.56 4.47
CA THR A 75 -1.78 -30.23 4.78
C THR A 75 -2.87 -29.17 4.66
N GLU A 76 -3.73 -29.29 3.66
CA GLU A 76 -4.92 -28.45 3.52
C GLU A 76 -5.83 -28.56 4.75
N TYR A 77 -6.13 -29.78 5.20
CA TYR A 77 -6.96 -29.98 6.39
C TYR A 77 -6.34 -29.30 7.63
N ILE A 78 -5.06 -29.58 7.92
CA ILE A 78 -4.36 -28.99 9.07
C ILE A 78 -4.43 -27.47 9.03
N LEU A 79 -4.10 -26.88 7.86
CA LEU A 79 -4.13 -25.44 7.70
C LEU A 79 -5.55 -24.88 7.83
N SER A 80 -6.57 -25.60 7.34
CA SER A 80 -7.97 -25.16 7.40
C SER A 80 -8.49 -25.11 8.84
N GLU A 81 -8.03 -26.02 9.71
CA GLU A 81 -8.35 -25.98 11.13
C GLU A 81 -7.67 -24.80 11.82
N TYR A 82 -6.38 -24.56 11.54
CA TYR A 82 -5.67 -23.40 12.08
C TYR A 82 -6.23 -22.07 11.56
N ALA A 83 -6.66 -21.99 10.30
CA ALA A 83 -7.19 -20.79 9.67
C ALA A 83 -8.47 -20.25 10.34
N LYS A 84 -9.20 -21.09 11.10
CA LYS A 84 -10.38 -20.66 11.89
C LYS A 84 -10.01 -19.80 13.09
N ARG A 85 -8.75 -19.84 13.52
CA ARG A 85 -8.27 -19.10 14.70
C ARG A 85 -8.16 -17.60 14.41
N ARG A 86 -8.31 -16.79 15.47
CA ARG A 86 -8.21 -15.32 15.40
C ARG A 86 -6.92 -14.81 16.04
N ASP A 87 -5.82 -15.52 15.82
CA ASP A 87 -4.50 -15.21 16.36
C ASP A 87 -3.42 -15.31 15.27
N ALA A 88 -2.15 -15.20 15.65
CA ALA A 88 -1.02 -15.28 14.72
C ALA A 88 -0.97 -16.61 13.95
N LEU A 89 -1.35 -17.73 14.59
CA LEU A 89 -1.40 -19.03 13.93
C LEU A 89 -2.45 -19.05 12.83
N GLY A 90 -3.64 -18.52 13.12
CA GLY A 90 -4.70 -18.35 12.12
C GLY A 90 -4.27 -17.43 10.97
N TYR A 91 -3.58 -16.33 11.26
CA TYR A 91 -3.03 -15.43 10.24
C TYR A 91 -2.08 -16.14 9.28
N PHE A 92 -1.08 -16.87 9.81
CA PHE A 92 -0.11 -17.59 8.97
C PHE A 92 -0.74 -18.75 8.20
N ALA A 93 -1.66 -19.49 8.82
CA ALA A 93 -2.39 -20.56 8.15
C ALA A 93 -3.22 -20.06 6.98
N ASN A 94 -3.94 -18.93 7.16
CA ASN A 94 -4.69 -18.29 6.09
C ASN A 94 -3.79 -17.85 4.92
N ILE A 95 -2.63 -17.23 5.19
CA ILE A 95 -1.69 -16.85 4.11
C ILE A 95 -1.19 -18.09 3.36
N LYS A 96 -0.80 -19.15 4.08
CA LYS A 96 -0.26 -20.37 3.45
C LYS A 96 -1.33 -21.06 2.60
N LEU A 97 -2.57 -21.15 3.07
CA LEU A 97 -3.70 -21.62 2.25
C LEU A 97 -3.93 -20.75 1.03
N ALA A 98 -3.98 -19.42 1.20
CA ALA A 98 -4.19 -18.50 0.09
C ALA A 98 -3.16 -18.71 -1.03
N ARG A 99 -1.88 -18.89 -0.67
CA ARG A 99 -0.78 -19.19 -1.59
C ARG A 99 -0.92 -20.55 -2.25
N PHE A 100 -1.27 -21.60 -1.51
CA PHE A 100 -1.51 -22.92 -2.09
C PHE A 100 -2.66 -22.89 -3.10
N TYR A 101 -3.74 -22.21 -2.78
CA TYR A 101 -4.86 -22.02 -3.69
C TYR A 101 -4.45 -21.20 -4.93
N ALA A 102 -3.66 -20.14 -4.74
CA ALA A 102 -3.10 -19.35 -5.85
C ALA A 102 -2.25 -20.19 -6.81
N LEU A 103 -1.32 -21.00 -6.30
CA LEU A 103 -0.45 -21.88 -7.10
C LEU A 103 -1.24 -22.94 -7.87
N ASN A 104 -2.41 -23.34 -7.36
CA ASN A 104 -3.29 -24.32 -8.00
C ASN A 104 -4.42 -23.66 -8.81
N ASN A 105 -4.37 -22.34 -9.07
CA ASN A 105 -5.39 -21.57 -9.78
C ASN A 105 -6.82 -21.73 -9.22
N LYS A 106 -6.93 -21.86 -7.90
CA LYS A 106 -8.20 -22.00 -7.18
C LYS A 106 -8.68 -20.66 -6.64
N VAL A 107 -9.88 -20.24 -7.06
CA VAL A 107 -10.47 -18.93 -6.74
C VAL A 107 -10.77 -18.74 -5.25
N GLU A 108 -10.95 -19.83 -4.52
CA GLU A 108 -11.24 -19.85 -3.08
C GLU A 108 -10.08 -19.27 -2.25
N GLY A 109 -8.88 -19.16 -2.82
CA GLY A 109 -7.74 -18.44 -2.23
C GLY A 109 -8.09 -17.01 -1.80
N SER A 110 -9.05 -16.35 -2.48
CA SER A 110 -9.55 -15.03 -2.10
C SER A 110 -10.10 -14.99 -0.68
N THR A 111 -10.81 -16.04 -0.25
CA THR A 111 -11.39 -16.12 1.10
C THR A 111 -10.29 -16.07 2.17
N TYR A 112 -9.23 -16.84 1.96
CA TYR A 112 -8.12 -16.92 2.89
C TYR A 112 -7.28 -15.63 2.91
N TYR A 113 -7.08 -14.97 1.76
CA TYR A 113 -6.49 -13.62 1.73
C TYR A 113 -7.32 -12.62 2.55
N ASN A 114 -8.64 -12.58 2.35
CA ASN A 114 -9.51 -11.67 3.10
C ASN A 114 -9.49 -11.96 4.61
N GLN A 115 -9.46 -13.25 5.00
CA GLN A 115 -9.34 -13.65 6.41
C GLN A 115 -8.01 -13.21 7.01
N ALA A 116 -6.89 -13.43 6.31
CA ALA A 116 -5.57 -12.97 6.77
C ALA A 116 -5.51 -11.44 6.90
N ILE A 117 -5.99 -10.69 5.90
CA ILE A 117 -6.06 -9.22 5.94
C ILE A 117 -6.93 -8.74 7.11
N GLY A 118 -8.06 -9.41 7.36
CA GLY A 118 -8.96 -9.07 8.46
C GLY A 118 -8.35 -9.32 9.86
N LEU A 119 -7.38 -10.22 9.98
CA LEU A 119 -6.63 -10.44 11.23
C LEU A 119 -5.49 -9.43 11.38
N TYR A 120 -4.68 -9.26 10.34
CA TYR A 120 -3.58 -8.30 10.34
C TYR A 120 -3.31 -7.77 8.93
N GLU A 121 -3.76 -6.55 8.68
CA GLU A 121 -3.59 -5.88 7.41
C GLU A 121 -2.14 -5.38 7.25
N THR A 122 -1.50 -5.77 6.14
CA THR A 122 -0.20 -5.25 5.71
C THR A 122 -0.24 -4.89 4.24
N LYS A 123 0.66 -3.98 3.81
CA LYS A 123 0.74 -3.59 2.40
C LYS A 123 1.20 -4.76 1.54
N GLU A 124 2.17 -5.51 2.03
CA GLU A 124 2.75 -6.68 1.37
C GLU A 124 1.65 -7.72 1.07
N LEU A 125 0.79 -8.01 2.05
CA LEU A 125 -0.32 -8.93 1.87
C LEU A 125 -1.38 -8.41 0.90
N LYS A 126 -1.67 -7.10 0.91
CA LYS A 126 -2.58 -6.49 -0.07
C LYS A 126 -2.03 -6.55 -1.49
N TYR A 127 -0.73 -6.35 -1.69
CA TYR A 127 -0.09 -6.55 -3.00
C TYR A 127 -0.17 -8.01 -3.44
N GLU A 128 0.17 -8.95 -2.55
CA GLU A 128 0.08 -10.37 -2.86
C GLU A 128 -1.36 -10.79 -3.23
N TYR A 129 -2.35 -10.26 -2.51
CA TYR A 129 -3.75 -10.48 -2.82
C TYR A 129 -4.15 -9.85 -4.15
N ALA A 130 -3.71 -8.63 -4.45
CA ALA A 130 -3.96 -7.98 -5.73
C ALA A 130 -3.39 -8.80 -6.89
N GLU A 131 -2.15 -9.31 -6.78
CA GLU A 131 -1.54 -10.20 -7.78
C GLU A 131 -2.35 -11.48 -7.99
N PHE A 132 -2.81 -12.11 -6.91
CA PHE A 132 -3.72 -13.25 -7.02
C PHE A 132 -5.02 -12.89 -7.76
N LEU A 133 -5.59 -11.71 -7.48
CA LEU A 133 -6.83 -11.26 -8.11
C LEU A 133 -6.65 -10.89 -9.58
N LYS A 134 -5.46 -10.49 -10.05
CA LYS A 134 -5.26 -10.10 -11.47
C LYS A 134 -5.75 -11.16 -12.46
N PHE A 135 -5.63 -12.44 -12.11
CA PHE A 135 -6.02 -13.56 -12.95
C PHE A 135 -7.45 -14.07 -12.69
N ASN A 136 -8.10 -13.61 -11.63
CA ASN A 136 -9.38 -14.14 -11.15
C ASN A 136 -10.51 -13.10 -11.14
N ASP A 137 -10.20 -11.85 -10.82
CA ASP A 137 -11.13 -10.73 -10.66
C ASP A 137 -10.36 -9.39 -10.76
N ILE A 138 -10.18 -8.90 -11.99
CA ILE A 138 -9.44 -7.65 -12.29
C ILE A 138 -10.05 -6.45 -11.57
N GLU A 139 -11.38 -6.40 -11.45
CA GLU A 139 -12.08 -5.29 -10.79
C GLU A 139 -11.73 -5.24 -9.30
N LYS A 140 -11.74 -6.39 -8.61
CA LYS A 140 -11.28 -6.44 -7.22
C LYS A 140 -9.79 -6.15 -7.09
N ALA A 141 -8.96 -6.63 -8.00
CA ALA A 141 -7.52 -6.34 -8.00
C ALA A 141 -7.28 -4.83 -8.05
N ALA A 142 -7.96 -4.13 -8.96
CA ALA A 142 -7.89 -2.68 -9.07
C ALA A 142 -8.34 -1.98 -7.78
N LYS A 143 -9.44 -2.41 -7.15
CA LYS A 143 -9.90 -1.84 -5.87
C LYS A 143 -8.85 -1.97 -4.77
N VAL A 144 -8.22 -3.14 -4.63
CA VAL A 144 -7.15 -3.35 -3.63
C VAL A 144 -5.95 -2.44 -3.91
N LEU A 145 -5.54 -2.28 -5.17
CA LEU A 145 -4.44 -1.40 -5.54
C LEU A 145 -4.78 0.09 -5.30
N VAL A 146 -6.02 0.51 -5.53
CA VAL A 146 -6.48 1.88 -5.23
C VAL A 146 -6.38 2.20 -3.74
N GLU A 147 -6.55 1.22 -2.85
CA GLU A 147 -6.34 1.40 -1.41
C GLU A 147 -4.87 1.64 -1.04
N LEU A 148 -3.94 1.10 -1.84
CA LEU A 148 -2.49 1.22 -1.63
C LEU A 148 -1.89 2.52 -2.18
N LEU A 149 -2.66 3.31 -2.94
CA LEU A 149 -2.22 4.63 -3.39
C LEU A 149 -1.86 5.56 -2.20
N PRO A 150 -0.81 6.38 -2.33
CA PRO A 150 -0.13 6.76 -3.58
C PRO A 150 1.16 5.98 -3.88
N ASP A 151 1.29 4.74 -3.40
CA ASP A 151 2.48 3.93 -3.64
C ASP A 151 2.71 3.69 -5.16
N MET A 152 3.96 3.82 -5.61
CA MET A 152 4.31 3.70 -7.03
C MET A 152 4.06 2.29 -7.55
N ALA A 153 4.32 1.27 -6.75
CA ALA A 153 4.03 -0.12 -7.13
C ALA A 153 2.52 -0.35 -7.34
N ALA A 154 1.66 0.37 -6.62
CA ALA A 154 0.21 0.32 -6.83
C ALA A 154 -0.21 1.00 -8.13
N ILE A 155 0.43 2.11 -8.49
CA ILE A 155 0.21 2.80 -9.77
C ILE A 155 0.61 1.88 -10.94
N GLU A 156 1.82 1.32 -10.90
CA GLU A 156 2.30 0.36 -11.91
C GLU A 156 1.38 -0.87 -12.00
N GLY A 157 0.87 -1.33 -10.85
CA GLY A 157 -0.13 -2.38 -10.77
C GLY A 157 -1.42 -2.03 -11.50
N LEU A 158 -1.97 -0.83 -11.29
CA LEU A 158 -3.17 -0.35 -11.98
C LEU A 158 -2.95 -0.23 -13.48
N GLU A 159 -1.80 0.28 -13.91
CA GLU A 159 -1.43 0.35 -15.32
C GLU A 159 -1.34 -1.04 -15.96
N SER A 160 -0.77 -2.01 -15.24
CA SER A 160 -0.69 -3.41 -15.71
C SER A 160 -2.07 -4.06 -15.86
N LEU A 161 -3.08 -3.56 -15.14
CA LEU A 161 -4.48 -3.98 -15.26
C LEU A 161 -5.23 -3.25 -16.39
N GLY A 162 -4.57 -2.33 -17.10
CA GLY A 162 -5.16 -1.53 -18.17
C GLY A 162 -6.00 -0.35 -17.69
N ILE A 163 -5.85 0.07 -16.43
CA ILE A 163 -6.48 1.30 -15.94
C ILE A 163 -5.80 2.49 -16.61
N SER A 164 -6.59 3.41 -17.16
CA SER A 164 -6.05 4.54 -17.93
C SER A 164 -5.30 5.52 -17.03
N HIS A 165 -4.31 6.22 -17.60
CA HIS A 165 -3.62 7.33 -16.90
C HIS A 165 -4.60 8.39 -16.39
N GLU A 166 -5.72 8.59 -17.10
CA GLU A 166 -6.76 9.56 -16.74
C GLU A 166 -7.51 9.13 -15.48
N ASP A 167 -7.94 7.87 -15.42
CA ASP A 167 -8.61 7.31 -14.24
C ASP A 167 -7.67 7.33 -13.02
N ILE A 168 -6.39 7.00 -13.22
CA ILE A 168 -5.38 7.07 -12.14
C ILE A 168 -5.24 8.51 -11.64
N LEU A 169 -5.17 9.50 -12.53
CA LEU A 169 -5.13 10.91 -12.17
C LEU A 169 -6.38 11.32 -11.38
N ASP A 170 -7.57 10.92 -11.81
CA ASP A 170 -8.83 11.25 -11.13
C ASP A 170 -8.91 10.62 -9.73
N ILE A 171 -8.42 9.38 -9.58
CA ILE A 171 -8.32 8.71 -8.27
C ILE A 171 -7.33 9.45 -7.36
N LEU A 172 -6.14 9.77 -7.86
CA LEU A 172 -5.12 10.52 -7.10
C LEU A 172 -5.64 11.90 -6.67
N PHE A 173 -6.33 12.60 -7.57
CA PHE A 173 -6.96 13.90 -7.30
C PHE A 173 -8.04 13.77 -6.22
N THR A 174 -8.96 12.82 -6.37
CA THR A 174 -10.04 12.57 -5.41
C THR A 174 -9.51 12.20 -4.02
N LYS A 175 -8.44 11.39 -3.96
CA LYS A 175 -7.75 11.02 -2.72
C LYS A 175 -6.82 12.11 -2.18
N LYS A 176 -6.80 13.28 -2.81
CA LYS A 176 -5.98 14.45 -2.43
C LYS A 176 -4.47 14.16 -2.38
N GLN A 177 -4.01 13.23 -3.20
CA GLN A 177 -2.60 12.83 -3.30
C GLN A 177 -1.85 13.80 -4.21
N TRP A 178 -1.83 15.08 -3.85
CA TRP A 178 -1.43 16.18 -4.74
C TRP A 178 -0.02 16.04 -5.30
N GLN A 179 0.95 15.65 -4.46
CA GLN A 179 2.34 15.50 -4.90
C GLN A 179 2.49 14.38 -5.93
N THR A 180 1.86 13.24 -5.68
CA THR A 180 1.88 12.10 -6.61
C THR A 180 1.10 12.39 -7.88
N TYR A 181 -0.08 13.03 -7.77
CA TYR A 181 -0.84 13.52 -8.91
C TYR A 181 0.03 14.38 -9.84
N ILE A 182 0.72 15.38 -9.30
CA ILE A 182 1.55 16.30 -10.09
C ILE A 182 2.72 15.56 -10.75
N ASN A 183 3.40 14.68 -10.01
CA ASN A 183 4.52 13.90 -10.54
C ASN A 183 4.05 12.98 -11.66
N TYR A 184 2.96 12.26 -11.43
CA TYR A 184 2.37 11.33 -12.39
C TYR A 184 1.85 12.04 -13.65
N TYR A 185 1.20 13.19 -13.47
CA TYR A 185 0.77 14.04 -14.58
C TYR A 185 1.95 14.46 -15.46
N ARG A 186 3.00 15.01 -14.86
CA ARG A 186 4.21 15.48 -15.57
C ARG A 186 4.92 14.35 -16.32
N GLN A 187 4.95 13.16 -15.73
CA GLN A 187 5.58 12.00 -16.36
C GLN A 187 4.86 11.56 -17.64
N ASN A 188 3.53 11.61 -17.66
CA ASN A 188 2.73 11.06 -18.75
C ASN A 188 2.30 12.10 -19.80
N TYR A 189 2.17 13.37 -19.41
CA TYR A 189 1.67 14.45 -20.29
C TYR A 189 2.71 15.57 -20.52
N GLY A 190 3.88 15.49 -19.87
CA GLY A 190 4.93 16.50 -19.99
C GLY A 190 4.57 17.85 -19.34
N SER A 191 5.34 18.87 -19.72
CA SER A 191 5.12 20.27 -19.31
C SER A 191 4.42 21.09 -20.39
N GLU A 192 4.28 20.56 -21.60
CA GLU A 192 3.68 21.26 -22.73
C GLU A 192 2.21 20.90 -22.83
N PHE A 193 1.38 21.89 -22.55
CA PHE A 193 -0.05 21.72 -22.41
C PHE A 193 -0.78 21.71 -23.76
N GLU A 194 -0.33 20.88 -24.70
CA GLU A 194 -0.90 20.76 -26.05
C GLU A 194 -2.29 20.11 -26.02
N GLU A 195 -3.28 20.84 -26.55
CA GLU A 195 -4.69 20.44 -26.72
C GLU A 195 -5.36 19.70 -25.55
N ILE A 196 -4.89 19.93 -24.33
CA ILE A 196 -5.43 19.27 -23.14
C ILE A 196 -6.83 19.79 -22.83
N GLU A 197 -7.73 18.85 -22.51
CA GLU A 197 -9.02 19.13 -21.88
C GLU A 197 -8.85 20.10 -20.71
N LEU A 198 -9.59 21.21 -20.77
CA LEU A 198 -9.52 22.31 -19.82
C LEU A 198 -9.63 21.85 -18.35
N ASP A 199 -10.39 20.79 -18.09
CA ASP A 199 -10.55 20.17 -16.78
C ASP A 199 -9.23 19.64 -16.20
N LYS A 200 -8.42 18.95 -17.01
CA LYS A 200 -7.14 18.37 -16.56
C LYS A 200 -6.15 19.47 -16.18
N LYS A 201 -6.07 20.55 -16.98
CA LYS A 201 -5.25 21.73 -16.65
C LYS A 201 -5.73 22.41 -15.36
N LEU A 202 -7.05 22.52 -15.18
CA LEU A 202 -7.64 23.08 -13.97
C LEU A 202 -7.26 22.24 -12.75
N LYS A 203 -7.51 20.92 -12.77
CA LYS A 203 -7.14 19.99 -11.69
C LYS A 203 -5.64 20.07 -11.37
N PHE A 204 -4.78 20.20 -12.38
CA PHE A 204 -3.35 20.40 -12.17
C PHE A 204 -3.01 21.72 -11.46
N GLY A 205 -3.62 22.85 -11.88
CA GLY A 205 -3.50 24.13 -11.19
C GLY A 205 -4.00 24.08 -9.74
N ILE A 206 -5.12 23.38 -9.50
CA ILE A 206 -5.67 23.14 -8.16
C ILE A 206 -4.69 22.34 -7.31
N ALA A 207 -4.11 21.25 -7.83
CA ALA A 207 -3.14 20.44 -7.10
C ALA A 207 -1.89 21.25 -6.72
N LEU A 208 -1.39 22.09 -7.64
CA LEU A 208 -0.27 23.01 -7.37
C LEU A 208 -0.61 24.00 -6.25
N GLY A 209 -1.78 24.61 -6.31
CA GLY A 209 -2.26 25.54 -5.28
C GLY A 209 -2.40 24.87 -3.91
N ASN A 210 -2.90 23.63 -3.86
CA ASN A 210 -2.99 22.86 -2.60
C ASN A 210 -1.62 22.58 -1.96
N LEU A 211 -0.56 22.52 -2.75
CA LEU A 211 0.82 22.39 -2.26
C LEU A 211 1.49 23.74 -1.97
N GLY A 212 0.76 24.86 -2.08
CA GLY A 212 1.30 26.20 -1.90
C GLY A 212 2.22 26.67 -3.03
N ARG A 213 2.23 25.99 -4.18
CA ARG A 213 3.04 26.34 -5.35
C ARG A 213 2.33 27.39 -6.19
N TYR A 214 2.01 28.54 -5.58
CA TYR A 214 1.13 29.56 -6.16
C TYR A 214 1.67 30.20 -7.43
N THR A 215 2.98 30.36 -7.58
CA THR A 215 3.58 30.86 -8.83
C THR A 215 3.31 29.93 -10.01
N GLU A 216 3.47 28.61 -9.80
CA GLU A 216 3.19 27.63 -10.83
C GLU A 216 1.69 27.49 -11.07
N ALA A 217 0.89 27.47 -10.01
CA ALA A 217 -0.57 27.43 -10.12
C ALA A 217 -1.10 28.63 -10.91
N LEU A 218 -0.61 29.84 -10.61
CA LEU A 218 -0.99 31.07 -11.31
C LEU A 218 -0.69 30.96 -12.81
N SER A 219 0.51 30.52 -13.18
CA SER A 219 0.89 30.37 -14.59
C SER A 219 -0.08 29.47 -15.36
N ILE A 220 -0.56 28.38 -14.74
CA ILE A 220 -1.51 27.46 -15.37
C ILE A 220 -2.92 28.08 -15.44
N LEU A 221 -3.36 28.72 -14.35
CA LEU A 221 -4.70 29.28 -14.25
C LEU A 221 -4.88 30.52 -15.15
N GLU A 222 -3.83 31.31 -15.37
CA GLU A 222 -3.84 32.43 -16.32
C GLU A 222 -4.15 31.96 -17.75
N GLU A 223 -3.61 30.82 -18.19
CA GLU A 223 -3.93 30.23 -19.50
C GLU A 223 -5.42 29.82 -19.65
N LEU A 224 -6.09 29.58 -18.51
CA LEU A 224 -7.49 29.14 -18.45
C LEU A 224 -8.48 30.30 -18.28
N ASN A 225 -8.02 31.49 -17.90
CA ASN A 225 -8.86 32.63 -17.52
C ASN A 225 -9.88 33.06 -18.60
N ASN A 226 -9.57 32.88 -19.87
CA ASN A 226 -10.49 33.20 -20.97
C ASN A 226 -11.25 31.98 -21.51
N LYS A 227 -11.03 30.79 -20.93
CA LYS A 227 -11.58 29.51 -21.39
C LYS A 227 -12.56 28.88 -20.40
N ILE A 228 -12.41 29.16 -19.10
CA ILE A 228 -13.23 28.57 -18.03
C ILE A 228 -13.81 29.66 -17.11
N VAL A 229 -14.46 30.66 -17.71
CA VAL A 229 -14.87 31.89 -17.00
C VAL A 229 -15.91 31.63 -15.90
N ASP A 230 -16.74 30.59 -16.01
CA ASP A 230 -17.87 30.35 -15.10
C ASP A 230 -17.64 29.23 -14.07
N ASN A 231 -16.44 28.65 -14.01
CA ASN A 231 -16.15 27.59 -13.04
C ASN A 231 -15.75 28.19 -11.68
N VAL A 232 -16.44 27.76 -10.62
CA VAL A 232 -16.24 28.27 -9.25
C VAL A 232 -14.87 27.88 -8.70
N ASP A 233 -14.44 26.63 -8.89
CA ASP A 233 -13.13 26.15 -8.43
C ASP A 233 -12.00 26.91 -9.13
N PHE A 234 -12.12 27.15 -10.44
CA PHE A 234 -11.21 27.98 -11.20
C PHE A 234 -11.08 29.38 -10.59
N LYS A 235 -12.20 30.09 -10.41
CA LYS A 235 -12.18 31.45 -9.82
C LYS A 235 -11.55 31.45 -8.44
N TRP A 236 -11.89 30.47 -7.61
CA TRP A 236 -11.37 30.36 -6.24
C TRP A 236 -9.85 30.18 -6.24
N TRP A 237 -9.34 29.21 -7.00
CA TRP A 237 -7.91 28.91 -7.03
C TRP A 237 -7.09 29.98 -7.74
N TYR A 238 -7.68 30.65 -8.74
CA TYR A 238 -7.04 31.75 -9.43
C TYR A 238 -6.93 32.98 -8.52
N ALA A 239 -8.03 33.37 -7.86
CA ALA A 239 -8.03 34.44 -6.87
C ALA A 239 -7.05 34.16 -5.72
N ARG A 240 -7.03 32.91 -5.21
CA ARG A 240 -6.13 32.50 -4.14
C ARG A 240 -4.67 32.61 -4.55
N SER A 241 -4.33 32.22 -5.77
CA SER A 241 -2.96 32.30 -6.29
C SER A 241 -2.51 33.76 -6.46
N LEU A 242 -3.40 34.64 -6.96
CA LEU A 242 -3.14 36.08 -7.07
C LEU A 242 -2.92 36.73 -5.70
N GLU A 243 -3.77 36.40 -4.72
CA GLU A 243 -3.67 36.94 -3.36
C GLU A 243 -2.33 36.59 -2.70
N GLU A 244 -1.92 35.33 -2.78
CA GLU A 244 -0.66 34.85 -2.21
C GLU A 244 0.57 35.47 -2.88
N LEU A 245 0.44 35.92 -4.12
CA LEU A 245 1.49 36.62 -4.87
C LEU A 245 1.37 38.15 -4.77
N GLY A 246 0.48 38.66 -3.92
CA GLY A 246 0.34 40.09 -3.61
C GLY A 246 -0.55 40.89 -4.58
N GLN A 247 -1.17 40.24 -5.57
CA GLN A 247 -2.14 40.84 -6.50
C GLN A 247 -3.55 40.89 -5.88
N VAL A 248 -3.63 41.54 -4.70
CA VAL A 248 -4.81 41.51 -3.83
C VAL A 248 -6.03 42.17 -4.47
N ARG A 249 -5.83 43.19 -5.32
CA ARG A 249 -6.95 43.91 -5.97
C ARG A 249 -7.63 43.03 -7.01
N GLU A 250 -6.85 42.37 -7.85
CA GLU A 250 -7.31 41.42 -8.86
C GLU A 250 -7.98 40.21 -8.20
N ALA A 251 -7.38 39.66 -7.15
CA ALA A 251 -7.97 38.58 -6.35
C ALA A 251 -9.36 38.96 -5.80
N LYS A 252 -9.51 40.18 -5.24
CA LYS A 252 -10.80 40.65 -4.71
C LYS A 252 -11.89 40.72 -5.77
N GLU A 253 -11.58 41.14 -7.00
CA GLU A 253 -12.57 41.18 -8.07
C GLU A 253 -13.03 39.78 -8.47
N LEU A 254 -12.11 38.80 -8.51
CA LEU A 254 -12.48 37.41 -8.74
C LEU A 254 -13.30 36.82 -7.59
N TYR A 255 -12.92 37.08 -6.34
CA TYR A 255 -13.68 36.61 -5.18
C TYR A 255 -15.12 37.15 -5.14
N LYS A 256 -15.34 38.41 -5.53
CA LYS A 256 -16.71 38.98 -5.67
C LYS A 256 -17.57 38.22 -6.70
N GLY A 257 -16.94 37.58 -7.67
CA GLY A 257 -17.60 36.77 -8.68
C GLY A 257 -17.94 35.34 -8.24
N ILE A 258 -17.66 34.97 -6.98
CA ILE A 258 -17.85 33.62 -6.42
C ILE A 258 -19.13 33.51 -5.56
N GLY A 259 -19.87 34.59 -5.34
CA GLY A 259 -21.07 34.65 -4.48
C GLY A 259 -20.83 35.56 -3.30
#